data_AF-A0AAU0V709-F1
#
_entry.id   AF-A0AAU0V709-F1
#
_cell.length_a   1.000
_cell.length_b   1.000
_cell.length_c   1.000
_cell.angle_alpha   90.00
_cell.angle_beta   90.00
_cell.angle_gamma   90.00
#
_symmetry.space_group_name_H-M   'P 1'
#
loop_
_entity.id
_entity.type
_entity.pdbx_description
1 polymer ?
#
loop_
_entity_poly.entity_id
_entity_poly.type
_entity_poly.pdbx_seq_one_letter_code
_entity_poly.pdbx_strand_id
1 'polypeptide(L)'
;MSVATTAGPAHAENARDYVCKASSSASPTDSGGRDAIATSRNKNNGTRFFRIEFVADGEIMRVANVSVFNQVEYEAHFEGTGKKWYWLLNTGETYTDNLSLPEGHAVAINAAPTVPFTNCGTNGGRT
;
A
#
# COMPACT_ATOMS: atom_id res chain seq x y z
N MET A 1 -14.96 -31.81 -29.69
CA MET A 1 -14.18 -31.38 -28.51
C MET A 1 -15.02 -30.35 -27.78
N SER A 2 -15.63 -30.72 -26.64
CA SER A 2 -16.47 -29.79 -25.88
C SER A 2 -15.60 -29.07 -24.85
N VAL A 3 -15.46 -27.76 -25.00
CA VAL A 3 -14.78 -26.91 -24.02
C VAL A 3 -15.76 -26.68 -22.88
N ALA A 4 -15.51 -27.28 -21.73
CA ALA A 4 -16.26 -27.01 -20.50
C ALA A 4 -15.79 -25.67 -19.94
N THR A 5 -16.52 -24.59 -20.27
CA THR A 5 -16.38 -23.30 -19.61
C THR A 5 -16.93 -23.45 -18.19
N THR A 6 -16.07 -23.71 -17.23
CA THR A 6 -16.41 -23.62 -15.80
C THR A 6 -16.55 -22.13 -15.46
N ALA A 7 -17.73 -21.58 -15.73
CA ALA A 7 -18.15 -20.32 -15.15
C ALA A 7 -18.35 -20.56 -13.65
N GLY A 8 -17.28 -20.35 -12.87
CA GLY A 8 -17.39 -20.27 -11.42
C GLY A 8 -18.41 -19.18 -11.05
N PRO A 9 -19.09 -19.31 -9.90
CA PRO A 9 -20.03 -18.28 -9.45
C PRO A 9 -19.29 -16.94 -9.35
N ALA A 10 -19.85 -15.90 -9.97
CA ALA A 10 -19.35 -14.54 -9.82
C ALA A 10 -19.51 -14.12 -8.35
N HIS A 11 -18.47 -14.31 -7.56
CA HIS A 11 -18.41 -13.78 -6.20
C HIS A 11 -18.29 -12.26 -6.33
N ALA A 12 -19.31 -11.52 -5.91
CA ALA A 12 -19.19 -10.08 -5.74
C ALA A 12 -18.05 -9.84 -4.73
N GLU A 13 -16.95 -9.24 -5.21
CA GLU A 13 -15.73 -9.08 -4.40
C GLU A 13 -16.06 -8.43 -3.05
N ASN A 14 -15.65 -9.08 -1.95
CA ASN A 14 -15.92 -8.59 -0.60
C ASN A 14 -14.65 -7.99 0.01
N ALA A 15 -14.82 -6.98 0.87
CA ALA A 15 -13.71 -6.42 1.65
C ALA A 15 -12.89 -7.49 2.39
N ARG A 16 -13.55 -8.54 2.91
CA ARG A 16 -12.94 -9.68 3.62
C ARG A 16 -12.11 -10.62 2.74
N ASP A 17 -12.14 -10.44 1.42
CA ASP A 17 -11.28 -11.20 0.51
C ASP A 17 -9.88 -10.61 0.41
N TYR A 18 -9.67 -9.40 0.90
CA TYR A 18 -8.39 -8.71 0.85
C TYR A 18 -7.53 -9.09 2.05
N VAL A 19 -6.30 -9.53 1.77
CA VAL A 19 -5.33 -9.94 2.77
C VAL A 19 -4.17 -8.96 2.76
N CYS A 20 -3.95 -8.32 3.91
CA CYS A 20 -2.81 -7.43 4.11
C CYS A 20 -1.51 -8.21 4.25
N LYS A 21 -0.48 -7.76 3.55
CA LYS A 21 0.92 -8.12 3.75
C LYS A 21 1.75 -6.86 3.87
N ALA A 22 2.50 -6.77 4.94
CA ALA A 22 3.37 -5.64 5.25
C ALA A 22 4.79 -6.16 5.51
N SER A 23 5.78 -5.42 5.07
CA SER A 23 7.19 -5.71 5.32
C SER A 23 8.03 -4.45 5.36
N SER A 24 9.19 -4.58 5.99
CA SER A 24 10.26 -3.59 5.96
C SER A 24 11.59 -4.30 5.86
N SER A 25 12.49 -3.75 5.05
CA SER A 25 13.84 -4.26 4.82
C SER A 25 14.84 -3.12 4.70
N ALA A 26 16.12 -3.41 4.91
CA ALA A 26 17.17 -2.45 4.59
C ALA A 26 17.06 -2.04 3.11
N SER A 27 17.21 -0.74 2.84
CA SER A 27 17.20 -0.25 1.47
C SER A 27 18.45 -0.77 0.74
N PRO A 28 18.32 -1.30 -0.48
CA PRO A 28 19.46 -1.83 -1.23
C PRO A 28 20.38 -0.73 -1.76
N THR A 29 19.87 0.49 -1.91
CA THR A 29 20.58 1.63 -2.51
C THR A 29 20.85 2.77 -1.55
N ASP A 30 20.23 2.77 -0.37
CA ASP A 30 20.45 3.77 0.66
C ASP A 30 20.97 3.15 1.99
N SER A 31 22.16 3.60 2.39
CA SER A 31 22.92 3.01 3.49
C SER A 31 22.42 3.50 4.85
N GLY A 32 21.58 2.70 5.49
CA GLY A 32 21.01 3.00 6.81
C GLY A 32 19.50 3.22 6.74
N GLY A 33 18.99 3.53 5.55
CA GLY A 33 17.57 3.57 5.26
C GLY A 33 16.90 2.20 5.21
N ARG A 34 15.58 2.23 5.36
CA ARG A 34 14.72 1.05 5.28
C ARG A 34 13.50 1.35 4.44
N ASP A 35 13.32 0.54 3.41
CA ASP A 35 12.12 0.55 2.61
C ASP A 35 10.98 -0.11 3.39
N ALA A 36 9.76 0.38 3.18
CA ALA A 36 8.55 -0.18 3.75
C ALA A 36 7.45 -0.32 2.71
N ILE A 37 6.77 -1.45 2.73
CA ILE A 37 5.66 -1.72 1.82
C ILE A 37 4.52 -2.38 2.58
N ALA A 38 3.32 -1.89 2.36
CA ALA A 38 2.08 -2.51 2.81
C ALA A 38 1.16 -2.67 1.60
N THR A 39 0.78 -3.91 1.31
CA THR A 39 -0.10 -4.25 0.19
C THR A 39 -1.21 -5.15 0.68
N SER A 40 -2.45 -4.76 0.41
CA SER A 40 -3.59 -5.64 0.59
C SER A 40 -4.07 -6.13 -0.76
N ARG A 41 -4.18 -7.45 -0.92
CA ARG A 41 -4.51 -8.10 -2.20
C ARG A 41 -5.71 -9.03 -2.05
N ASN A 42 -6.61 -9.03 -3.02
CA ASN A 42 -7.73 -9.96 -3.04
C ASN A 42 -7.18 -11.40 -3.21
N LYS A 43 -7.52 -12.29 -2.26
CA LYS A 43 -7.08 -13.69 -2.25
C LYS A 43 -7.64 -14.53 -3.39
N ASN A 44 -8.80 -14.13 -3.93
CA ASN A 44 -9.48 -14.78 -5.05
C ASN A 44 -9.10 -14.14 -6.40
N ASN A 45 -8.59 -12.90 -6.38
CA ASN A 45 -8.15 -12.18 -7.56
C ASN A 45 -6.80 -11.48 -7.32
N GLY A 46 -5.72 -12.18 -7.67
CA GLY A 46 -4.36 -11.69 -7.48
C GLY A 46 -4.03 -10.39 -8.22
N THR A 47 -4.88 -9.88 -9.12
CA THR A 47 -4.65 -8.60 -9.82
C THR A 47 -5.20 -7.38 -9.07
N ARG A 48 -6.13 -7.59 -8.13
CA ARG A 48 -6.79 -6.53 -7.36
C ARG A 48 -6.05 -6.27 -6.06
N PHE A 49 -5.61 -5.04 -5.86
CA PHE A 49 -4.89 -4.65 -4.66
C PHE A 49 -4.97 -3.15 -4.39
N PHE A 50 -4.68 -2.77 -3.16
CA PHE A 50 -4.22 -1.42 -2.84
C PHE A 50 -2.88 -1.51 -2.11
N ARG A 51 -2.01 -0.53 -2.34
CA ARG A 51 -0.63 -0.54 -1.85
C ARG A 51 -0.17 0.85 -1.46
N ILE A 52 0.62 0.90 -0.39
CA ILE A 52 1.49 2.03 -0.03
C ILE A 52 2.93 1.50 0.11
N GLU A 53 3.88 2.26 -0.41
CA GLU A 53 5.30 1.97 -0.38
C GLU A 53 6.07 3.25 -0.08
N PHE A 54 7.06 3.14 0.81
CA PHE A 54 8.10 4.12 1.07
C PHE A 54 9.44 3.50 0.68
N VAL A 55 10.19 4.20 -0.16
CA VAL A 55 11.57 3.85 -0.53
C VAL A 55 12.48 4.88 0.12
N ALA A 56 13.45 4.43 0.92
CA ALA A 56 14.35 5.32 1.65
C ALA A 56 15.21 6.14 0.69
N ASP A 57 15.77 5.48 -0.33
CA ASP A 57 16.52 6.13 -1.40
C ASP A 57 15.65 7.16 -2.17
N GLY A 58 15.97 8.43 -1.95
CA GLY A 58 15.22 9.56 -2.51
C GLY A 58 13.84 9.77 -1.90
N GLU A 59 13.54 9.11 -0.77
CA GLU A 59 12.39 9.35 0.10
C GLU A 59 11.06 9.32 -0.66
N ILE A 60 10.92 8.29 -1.50
CA ILE A 60 9.86 8.18 -2.48
C ILE A 60 8.66 7.47 -1.87
N MET A 61 7.51 8.12 -1.93
CA MET A 61 6.23 7.51 -1.62
C MET A 61 5.53 7.05 -2.89
N ARG A 62 4.96 5.85 -2.88
CA ARG A 62 4.14 5.31 -3.97
C ARG A 62 2.85 4.74 -3.42
N VAL A 63 1.74 5.09 -4.04
CA VAL A 63 0.43 4.56 -3.72
C VAL A 63 -0.31 4.09 -4.96
N ALA A 64 -1.12 3.06 -4.79
CA ALA A 64 -1.95 2.51 -5.85
C ALA A 64 -3.26 1.96 -5.29
N ASN A 65 -4.37 2.27 -5.94
CA ASN A 65 -5.66 1.64 -5.71
C ASN A 65 -6.11 0.93 -7.00
N VAL A 66 -5.82 -0.36 -7.13
CA VAL A 66 -6.28 -1.23 -8.23
C VAL A 66 -7.41 -2.16 -7.73
N SER A 67 -7.93 -1.90 -6.53
CA SER A 67 -8.95 -2.72 -5.87
C SER A 67 -10.33 -2.48 -6.47
N VAL A 68 -11.38 -2.98 -5.81
CA VAL A 68 -12.77 -2.60 -6.10
C VAL A 68 -13.28 -1.48 -5.19
N PHE A 69 -12.48 -1.03 -4.21
CA PHE A 69 -12.89 0.02 -3.28
C PHE A 69 -12.84 1.36 -3.97
N ASN A 70 -14.01 2.01 -4.05
CA ASN A 70 -14.17 3.33 -4.65
C ASN A 70 -13.15 4.34 -4.16
N GLN A 71 -12.72 4.23 -2.90
CA GLN A 71 -11.77 5.15 -2.30
C GLN A 71 -10.91 4.47 -1.22
N VAL A 72 -9.61 4.75 -1.25
CA VAL A 72 -8.63 4.32 -0.24
C VAL A 72 -7.86 5.55 0.27
N GLU A 73 -7.81 5.68 1.59
CA GLU A 73 -7.01 6.66 2.33
C GLU A 73 -5.60 6.10 2.52
N TYR A 74 -4.60 6.95 2.32
CA TYR A 74 -3.19 6.61 2.45
C TYR A 74 -2.52 7.62 3.36
N GLU A 75 -1.78 7.14 4.35
CA GLU A 75 -1.10 7.97 5.33
C GLU A 75 0.35 7.52 5.50
N ALA A 76 1.26 8.48 5.63
CA ALA A 76 2.59 8.25 6.16
C ALA A 76 2.93 9.26 7.26
N HIS A 77 3.60 8.78 8.30
CA HIS A 77 4.06 9.59 9.43
C HIS A 77 5.55 9.37 9.67
N PHE A 78 6.29 10.48 9.73
CA PHE A 78 7.74 10.50 9.84
C PHE A 78 8.15 11.00 11.24
N GLU A 79 8.48 10.05 12.13
CA GLU A 79 8.72 10.32 13.54
C GLU A 79 9.87 11.32 13.75
N GLY A 80 9.68 12.31 14.63
CA GLY A 80 10.68 13.32 14.93
C GLY A 80 10.78 14.48 13.92
N THR A 81 10.14 14.37 12.75
CA THR A 81 10.09 15.49 11.77
C THR A 81 8.80 16.31 11.88
N GLY A 82 7.73 15.73 12.46
CA GLY A 82 6.38 16.30 12.46
C GLY A 82 5.69 16.26 11.08
N LYS A 83 6.36 15.77 10.03
CA LYS A 83 5.78 15.65 8.70
C LYS A 83 4.82 14.47 8.65
N LYS A 84 3.67 14.74 8.05
CA LYS A 84 2.65 13.76 7.74
C LYS A 84 2.28 13.94 6.29
N TRP A 85 1.87 12.84 5.70
CA TRP A 85 1.62 12.75 4.29
C TRP A 85 0.30 11.99 4.10
N TYR A 86 -0.62 12.51 3.26
CA TYR A 86 -2.00 12.02 3.12
C TYR A 86 -2.52 12.09 1.67
N TRP A 87 -3.06 10.99 1.14
CA TRP A 87 -3.70 10.88 -0.18
C TRP A 87 -5.03 10.14 -0.04
N LEU A 88 -5.93 10.45 -0.97
CA LEU A 88 -7.21 9.79 -1.12
C LEU A 88 -7.38 9.41 -2.58
N LEU A 89 -7.24 8.13 -2.92
CA LEU A 89 -7.27 7.66 -4.31
C LEU A 89 -8.55 6.89 -4.62
N ASN A 90 -9.12 7.18 -5.79
CA ASN A 90 -10.18 6.39 -6.36
C ASN A 90 -9.66 5.10 -7.00
N THR A 91 -10.57 4.18 -7.30
CA THR A 91 -10.24 2.95 -8.03
C THR A 91 -9.60 3.27 -9.39
N GLY A 92 -8.48 2.60 -9.67
CA GLY A 92 -7.69 2.75 -10.91
C GLY A 92 -6.58 3.79 -10.82
N GLU A 93 -6.49 4.55 -9.73
CA GLU A 93 -5.50 5.60 -9.57
C GLU A 93 -4.19 5.09 -8.96
N THR A 94 -3.10 5.73 -9.35
CA THR A 94 -1.77 5.56 -8.79
C THR A 94 -1.10 6.91 -8.65
N TYR A 95 -0.31 7.09 -7.61
CA TYR A 95 0.41 8.33 -7.37
C TYR A 95 1.81 8.04 -6.83
N THR A 96 2.76 8.91 -7.18
CA THR A 96 4.15 8.88 -6.70
C THR A 96 4.55 10.28 -6.27
N ASP A 97 5.22 10.37 -5.13
CA ASP A 97 5.78 11.62 -4.62
C ASP A 97 7.21 11.43 -4.17
N ASN A 98 8.00 12.48 -4.26
CA ASN A 98 9.35 12.53 -3.71
C ASN A 98 9.32 13.49 -2.53
N LEU A 99 9.59 12.97 -1.34
CA LEU A 99 9.66 13.78 -0.15
C LEU A 99 11.09 14.28 0.01
N SER A 100 11.25 15.43 0.66
CA SER A 100 12.56 15.88 1.13
C SER A 100 12.50 15.91 2.65
N LEU A 101 13.10 14.91 3.29
CA LEU A 101 13.14 14.68 4.71
C LEU A 101 14.61 14.62 5.16
N PRO A 102 14.87 14.78 6.46
CA PRO A 102 16.17 14.42 7.00
C PRO A 102 16.31 12.90 7.08
N GLU A 103 17.54 12.42 7.05
CA GLU A 103 17.87 11.01 7.27
C GLU A 103 17.68 10.60 8.74
N GLY A 104 17.45 9.31 8.96
CA GLY A 104 17.41 8.65 10.26
C GLY A 104 16.04 8.60 10.93
N HIS A 105 14.97 8.97 10.25
CA HIS A 105 13.62 9.08 10.83
C HIS A 105 12.77 7.86 10.52
N ALA A 106 12.15 7.29 11.55
CA ALA A 106 11.25 6.15 11.38
C ALA A 106 9.98 6.55 10.62
N VAL A 107 9.51 5.66 9.75
CA VAL A 107 8.35 5.87 8.90
C VAL A 107 7.29 4.81 9.17
N ALA A 108 6.11 5.29 9.55
CA ALA A 108 4.88 4.51 9.63
C ALA A 108 4.02 4.79 8.40
N ILE A 109 3.58 3.74 7.71
CA ILE A 109 2.71 3.84 6.53
C ILE A 109 1.42 3.06 6.76
N ASN A 110 0.29 3.57 6.28
CA ASN A 110 -1.00 2.92 6.36
C ASN A 110 -1.85 3.19 5.11
N ALA A 111 -2.64 2.21 4.71
CA ALA A 111 -3.66 2.30 3.68
C ALA A 111 -4.99 1.75 4.25
N ALA A 112 -6.04 2.55 4.19
CA ALA A 112 -7.35 2.24 4.74
C ALA A 112 -8.45 2.53 3.71
N PRO A 113 -9.13 1.51 3.16
CA PRO A 113 -10.31 1.78 2.34
C PRO A 113 -11.41 2.38 3.20
N THR A 114 -12.28 3.16 2.57
CA THR A 114 -13.47 3.79 3.18
C THR A 114 -14.55 2.79 3.60
N VAL A 115 -14.26 1.48 3.53
CA VAL A 115 -15.11 0.41 4.04
C VAL A 115 -14.42 -0.28 5.21
N PRO A 116 -15.19 -0.71 6.23
CA PRO A 116 -14.60 -1.34 7.41
C PRO A 116 -13.87 -2.65 7.08
N PHE A 117 -12.94 -3.04 7.95
CA PHE A 117 -12.22 -4.33 7.98
C PHE A 117 -10.99 -4.53 7.08
N THR A 118 -10.47 -3.48 6.42
CA THR A 118 -9.42 -3.69 5.40
C THR A 118 -8.21 -2.74 5.53
N ASN A 119 -7.75 -2.43 6.73
CA ASN A 119 -6.56 -1.58 6.88
C ASN A 119 -5.28 -2.39 6.62
N CYS A 120 -4.27 -1.74 6.05
CA CYS A 120 -2.97 -2.35 5.80
C CYS A 120 -1.83 -1.35 5.95
N GLY A 121 -0.91 -1.62 6.87
CA GLY A 121 0.17 -0.70 7.19
C GLY A 121 1.34 -1.38 7.90
N THR A 122 2.42 -0.63 8.07
CA THR A 122 3.63 -1.07 8.79
C THR A 122 4.35 0.12 9.42
N ASN A 123 5.04 -0.13 10.53
CA ASN A 123 5.94 0.81 11.21
C ASN A 123 7.37 0.30 11.01
N GLY A 124 7.90 0.46 9.81
CA GLY A 124 9.17 -0.17 9.46
C GLY A 124 10.03 0.59 8.46
N GLY A 125 9.54 1.68 7.88
CA GLY A 125 10.37 2.48 7.01
C GLY A 125 11.36 3.29 7.85
N ARG A 126 12.43 3.74 7.20
CA ARG A 126 13.40 4.67 7.77
C ARG A 126 14.02 5.45 6.64
N THR A 127 14.01 6.78 6.73
CA THR A 127 14.92 7.61 5.92
C THR A 127 16.33 7.22 6.30
#